data_AF-A0A934HG98-F1
#
_entry.id   AF-A0A934HG98-F1
#
_cell.length_a   1.000
_cell.length_b   1.000
_cell.length_c   1.000
_cell.angle_alpha   90.00
_cell.angle_beta   90.00
_cell.angle_gamma   90.00
#
_symmetry.space_group_name_H-M   'P 1'
#
loop_
_entity.id
_entity.type
_entity.pdbx_description
1 polymer ?
#
loop_
_entity_poly.entity_id
_entity_poly.type
_entity_poly.pdbx_seq_one_letter_code
_entity_poly.pdbx_strand_id
1 'polypeptide(L)'
;MFKITRWVIVFALLMLGCTSSGGGSIVDTTYTDLVTGLDAARQSQAAALALWDRVIFGEVVSCQDFIPVPPPVQLSAQLLAAHPGADAIQARLNEAIQAIHDSSDLWNIECAFDRATVPLNMAKSGRAAALAATAPLDTAAQMLAAWGG
;
A
#
# COMPACT_ATOMS: atom_id res chain seq x y z
N MET A 1 19.84 -49.80 14.04
CA MET A 1 19.22 -51.03 13.53
C MET A 1 17.71 -50.77 13.44
N PHE A 2 17.17 -50.64 12.21
CA PHE A 2 15.76 -50.65 11.80
C PHE A 2 14.77 -49.63 12.42
N LYS A 3 13.83 -48.95 11.74
CA LYS A 3 13.52 -48.63 10.32
C LYS A 3 12.14 -47.91 10.33
N ILE A 4 11.94 -46.90 9.45
CA ILE A 4 10.66 -46.56 8.73
C ILE A 4 9.60 -45.84 9.62
N THR A 5 8.92 -44.73 9.24
CA THR A 5 8.03 -44.45 8.08
C THR A 5 7.74 -42.93 8.09
N ARG A 6 8.16 -42.08 7.15
CA ARG A 6 7.63 -41.84 5.78
C ARG A 6 6.10 -41.65 5.72
N TRP A 7 5.62 -40.43 5.98
CA TRP A 7 4.29 -40.00 5.50
C TRP A 7 4.47 -38.92 4.43
N VAL A 8 4.46 -39.41 3.19
CA VAL A 8 4.14 -38.63 2.01
C VAL A 8 2.61 -38.58 1.96
N ILE A 9 1.99 -37.42 2.13
CA ILE A 9 0.59 -37.21 1.77
C ILE A 9 0.58 -36.42 0.47
N VAL A 10 0.46 -37.15 -0.63
CA VAL A 10 0.04 -36.63 -1.93
C VAL A 10 -1.43 -36.30 -1.81
N PHE A 11 -1.78 -35.03 -1.81
CA PHE A 11 -3.16 -34.59 -2.06
C PHE A 11 -3.27 -34.20 -3.52
N ALA A 12 -3.51 -35.21 -4.37
CA ALA A 12 -3.96 -35.02 -5.73
C ALA A 12 -5.48 -34.98 -5.71
N LEU A 13 -6.07 -33.81 -5.95
CA LEU A 13 -7.49 -33.66 -6.21
C LEU A 13 -7.65 -32.96 -7.55
N LEU A 14 -7.93 -33.79 -8.54
CA LEU A 14 -8.54 -33.42 -9.80
C LEU A 14 -9.92 -32.84 -9.51
N MET A 15 -10.12 -31.58 -9.87
CA MET A 15 -11.42 -31.08 -10.27
C MET A 15 -11.28 -30.53 -11.69
N LEU A 16 -11.90 -31.24 -12.63
CA LEU A 16 -12.38 -30.65 -13.87
C LEU A 16 -13.29 -29.48 -13.48
N GLY A 17 -12.77 -28.26 -13.58
CA GLY A 17 -13.57 -27.04 -13.64
C GLY A 17 -13.87 -26.73 -15.11
N CYS A 18 -15.16 -26.70 -15.44
CA CYS A 18 -15.65 -26.21 -16.71
C CYS A 18 -15.10 -24.82 -17.05
N THR A 19 -15.01 -24.57 -18.36
CA THR A 19 -14.79 -23.28 -18.98
C THR A 19 -15.76 -22.23 -18.44
N SER A 20 -15.28 -21.28 -17.66
CA SER A 20 -15.94 -19.99 -17.49
C SER A 20 -15.32 -19.02 -18.49
N SER A 21 -16.04 -18.81 -19.59
CA SER A 21 -15.94 -17.61 -20.41
C SER A 21 -16.34 -16.41 -19.54
N GLY A 22 -15.44 -15.97 -18.67
CA GLY A 22 -15.62 -14.79 -17.85
C GLY A 22 -15.17 -13.59 -18.64
N GLY A 23 -16.08 -12.98 -19.40
CA GLY A 23 -15.96 -11.57 -19.73
C GLY A 23 -16.04 -10.78 -18.44
N GLY A 24 -14.96 -10.77 -17.66
CA GLY A 24 -14.77 -9.75 -16.63
C GLY A 24 -14.84 -8.43 -17.36
N SER A 25 -15.89 -7.66 -17.11
CA SER A 25 -15.99 -6.32 -17.66
C SER A 25 -14.73 -5.57 -17.25
N ILE A 26 -14.10 -4.86 -18.19
CA ILE A 26 -12.93 -4.00 -17.94
C ILE A 26 -13.17 -3.05 -16.74
N VAL A 27 -14.43 -2.72 -16.46
CA VAL A 27 -14.89 -1.97 -15.29
C VAL A 27 -14.49 -2.66 -13.97
N ASP A 28 -14.67 -3.97 -13.88
CA ASP A 28 -14.54 -4.77 -12.65
C ASP A 28 -13.08 -4.89 -12.21
N THR A 29 -12.17 -5.03 -13.19
CA THR A 29 -10.72 -5.04 -12.92
C THR A 29 -10.21 -3.66 -12.52
N THR A 30 -10.66 -2.60 -13.18
CA THR A 30 -10.23 -1.21 -12.87
C THR A 30 -10.63 -0.80 -11.47
N TYR A 31 -11.89 -1.07 -11.10
CA TYR A 31 -12.39 -0.81 -9.76
C TYR A 31 -11.60 -1.59 -8.71
N THR A 32 -11.36 -2.88 -8.95
CA THR A 32 -10.58 -3.75 -8.05
C THR A 32 -9.14 -3.26 -7.87
N ASP A 33 -8.47 -2.83 -8.94
CA ASP A 33 -7.11 -2.31 -8.90
C ASP A 33 -7.04 -1.01 -8.06
N LEU A 34 -8.02 -0.11 -8.22
CA LEU A 34 -8.09 1.13 -7.45
C LEU A 34 -8.38 0.88 -5.96
N VAL A 35 -9.27 -0.05 -5.64
CA VAL A 35 -9.55 -0.47 -4.25
C VAL A 35 -8.29 -1.09 -3.62
N THR A 36 -7.60 -1.96 -4.36
CA THR A 36 -6.34 -2.58 -3.91
C THR A 36 -5.27 -1.51 -3.64
N GLY A 37 -5.15 -0.51 -4.54
CA GLY A 37 -4.24 0.62 -4.36
C GLY A 37 -4.58 1.47 -3.13
N LEU A 38 -5.87 1.74 -2.88
CA LEU A 38 -6.33 2.46 -1.70
C LEU A 38 -5.96 1.73 -0.41
N ASP A 39 -6.21 0.42 -0.34
CA ASP A 39 -5.92 -0.38 0.84
C ASP A 39 -4.42 -0.48 1.11
N ALA A 40 -3.61 -0.66 0.07
CA ALA A 40 -2.16 -0.68 0.18
C ALA A 40 -1.62 0.67 0.69
N ALA A 41 -2.13 1.80 0.17
CA ALA A 41 -1.72 3.12 0.61
C ALA A 41 -2.14 3.41 2.06
N ARG A 42 -3.33 2.99 2.49
CA ARG A 42 -3.77 3.10 3.90
C ARG A 42 -2.90 2.30 4.86
N GLN A 43 -2.57 1.05 4.51
CA GLN A 43 -1.68 0.22 5.31
C GLN A 43 -0.28 0.87 5.43
N SER A 44 0.21 1.42 4.33
CA SER A 44 1.50 2.10 4.27
C SER A 44 1.54 3.39 5.09
N GLN A 45 0.46 4.18 5.03
CA GLN A 45 0.31 5.36 5.90
C GLN A 45 0.31 4.95 7.38
N ALA A 46 -0.46 3.92 7.75
CA ALA A 46 -0.53 3.45 9.13
C ALA A 46 0.85 2.97 9.63
N ALA A 47 1.60 2.25 8.80
CA ALA A 47 2.96 1.83 9.10
C ALA A 47 3.91 3.03 9.29
N ALA A 48 3.82 4.04 8.43
CA ALA A 48 4.60 5.27 8.55
C ALA A 48 4.30 6.01 9.86
N LEU A 49 3.02 6.21 10.18
CA LEU A 49 2.61 6.87 11.42
C LEU A 49 3.08 6.10 12.65
N ALA A 50 2.92 4.77 12.66
CA ALA A 50 3.37 3.93 13.77
C ALA A 50 4.88 4.02 13.97
N LEU A 51 5.67 3.98 12.89
CA LEU A 51 7.12 4.13 12.96
C LEU A 51 7.50 5.48 13.57
N TRP A 52 6.96 6.58 13.04
CA TRP A 52 7.31 7.92 13.54
C TRP A 52 6.81 8.18 14.96
N ASP A 53 5.65 7.65 15.35
CA ASP A 53 5.14 7.76 16.71
C ASP A 53 6.06 7.05 17.70
N ARG A 54 6.54 5.83 17.39
CA ARG A 54 7.54 5.13 18.22
C ARG A 54 8.80 5.97 18.44
N VAL A 55 9.32 6.60 17.37
CA VAL A 55 10.47 7.50 17.47
C VAL A 55 10.16 8.73 18.34
N ILE A 56 8.97 9.35 18.17
CA ILE A 56 8.55 10.51 18.97
C ILE A 56 8.41 10.17 20.45
N PHE A 57 7.95 8.97 20.78
CA PHE A 57 7.83 8.47 22.15
C PHE A 57 9.15 7.93 22.71
N GLY A 58 10.26 8.04 21.97
CA GLY A 58 11.61 7.73 22.44
C GLY A 58 11.99 6.25 22.37
N GLU A 59 11.25 5.44 21.59
CA GLU A 59 11.66 4.07 21.33
C GLU A 59 12.92 4.00 20.46
N VAL A 60 13.74 2.99 20.69
CA VAL A 60 14.86 2.65 19.81
C VAL A 60 14.29 1.90 18.60
N VAL A 61 14.27 2.56 17.45
CA VAL A 61 13.80 2.01 16.18
C VAL A 61 15.00 1.65 15.31
N SER A 62 15.01 0.45 14.73
CA SER A 62 16.11 -0.03 13.89
C SER A 62 15.99 0.57 12.50
N CYS A 63 17.12 0.95 11.88
CA CYS A 63 17.15 1.34 10.47
C CYS A 63 16.86 0.20 9.48
N GLN A 64 16.65 -1.03 9.98
CA GLN A 64 16.08 -2.13 9.19
C GLN A 64 14.55 -2.08 9.13
N ASP A 65 13.90 -1.35 10.05
CA ASP A 65 12.48 -1.04 9.93
C ASP A 65 12.32 -0.14 8.70
N PHE A 66 11.25 -0.32 7.94
CA PHE A 66 11.01 0.43 6.72
C PHE A 66 9.52 0.76 6.59
N ILE A 67 9.23 1.83 5.87
CA ILE A 67 7.87 2.19 5.47
C ILE A 67 7.63 1.49 4.12
N PRO A 68 6.73 0.49 4.04
CA PRO A 68 6.36 -0.06 2.74
C PRO A 68 5.66 1.04 1.95
N VAL A 69 6.16 1.39 0.77
CA VAL A 69 5.51 2.37 -0.12
C VAL A 69 4.97 1.60 -1.33
N PRO A 70 3.67 1.66 -1.62
CA PRO A 70 3.12 1.00 -2.80
C PRO A 70 3.56 1.76 -4.07
N PRO A 71 3.64 1.07 -5.22
CA PRO A 71 3.91 1.75 -6.48
C PRO A 71 2.76 2.72 -6.83
N PRO A 72 3.03 3.80 -7.58
CA PRO A 72 1.98 4.66 -8.11
C PRO A 72 0.99 3.86 -8.95
N VAL A 73 -0.30 4.15 -8.80
CA VAL A 73 -1.36 3.57 -9.61
C VAL A 73 -1.31 4.17 -11.01
N GLN A 74 -1.28 3.31 -12.02
CA GLN A 74 -1.29 3.71 -13.42
C GLN A 74 -2.40 2.96 -14.16
N LEU A 75 -3.44 3.69 -14.55
CA LEU A 75 -4.48 3.19 -15.43
C LEU A 75 -4.08 3.42 -16.89
N SER A 76 -4.41 2.47 -17.76
CA SER A 76 -4.16 2.62 -19.20
C SER A 76 -5.09 3.68 -19.81
N ALA A 77 -4.67 4.27 -20.93
CA ALA A 77 -5.50 5.23 -21.65
C ALA A 77 -6.87 4.64 -22.07
N GLN A 78 -6.91 3.34 -22.37
CA GLN A 78 -8.15 2.64 -22.68
C GLN A 78 -9.10 2.59 -21.48
N LEU A 79 -8.57 2.35 -20.27
CA LEU A 79 -9.35 2.35 -19.03
C LEU A 79 -9.91 3.73 -18.71
N LEU A 80 -9.07 4.77 -18.83
CA LEU A 80 -9.48 6.14 -18.58
C LEU A 80 -10.56 6.61 -19.57
N ALA A 81 -10.49 6.19 -20.82
CA ALA A 81 -11.52 6.49 -21.82
C ALA A 81 -12.84 5.77 -21.52
N ALA A 82 -12.79 4.55 -20.97
CA ALA A 82 -13.97 3.77 -20.62
C ALA A 82 -14.63 4.24 -19.30
N HIS A 83 -13.87 4.89 -18.41
CA HIS A 83 -14.31 5.26 -17.06
C HIS A 83 -13.98 6.73 -16.72
N PRO A 84 -14.82 7.68 -17.17
CA PRO A 84 -14.70 9.08 -16.78
C PRO A 84 -14.75 9.22 -15.25
N GLY A 85 -13.72 9.81 -14.64
CA GLY A 85 -13.58 9.96 -13.19
C GLY A 85 -12.54 9.02 -12.55
N ALA A 86 -12.13 7.95 -13.25
CA ALA A 86 -11.06 7.08 -12.78
C ALA A 86 -9.70 7.79 -12.72
N ASP A 87 -9.49 8.79 -13.58
CA ASP A 87 -8.34 9.68 -13.59
C ASP A 87 -8.24 10.50 -12.30
N ALA A 88 -9.37 11.02 -11.81
CA ALA A 88 -9.40 11.81 -10.59
C ALA A 88 -9.17 10.95 -9.34
N ILE A 89 -9.68 9.71 -9.33
CA ILE A 89 -9.37 8.73 -8.27
C ILE A 89 -7.88 8.38 -8.28
N GLN A 90 -7.34 8.04 -9.46
CA GLN A 90 -5.92 7.75 -9.63
C GLN A 90 -5.05 8.92 -9.14
N ALA A 91 -5.41 10.16 -9.49
CA ALA A 91 -4.68 11.35 -9.07
C ALA A 91 -4.62 11.48 -7.54
N ARG A 92 -5.76 11.28 -6.85
CA ARG A 92 -5.81 11.32 -5.38
C ARG A 92 -5.03 10.18 -4.74
N LEU A 93 -5.12 8.97 -5.27
CA LEU A 93 -4.30 7.87 -4.78
C LEU A 93 -2.80 8.17 -4.94
N ASN A 94 -2.38 8.69 -6.10
CA ASN A 94 -0.97 9.00 -6.33
C ASN A 94 -0.47 10.19 -5.49
N GLU A 95 -1.32 11.16 -5.19
CA GLU A 95 -1.03 12.23 -4.23
C GLU A 95 -0.77 11.66 -2.82
N ALA A 96 -1.60 10.73 -2.35
CA ALA A 96 -1.39 10.04 -1.08
C ALA A 96 -0.11 9.20 -1.06
N ILE A 97 0.14 8.45 -2.14
CA ILE A 97 1.34 7.61 -2.29
C ILE A 97 2.60 8.47 -2.26
N GLN A 98 2.58 9.64 -2.91
CA GLN A 98 3.70 10.57 -2.86
C GLN A 98 3.97 11.08 -1.43
N ALA A 99 2.94 11.46 -0.69
CA ALA A 99 3.11 11.88 0.71
C ALA A 99 3.70 10.77 1.61
N ILE A 100 3.32 9.51 1.37
CA ILE A 100 3.89 8.34 2.05
C ILE A 100 5.35 8.15 1.62
N HIS A 101 5.67 8.32 0.34
CA HIS A 101 7.03 8.29 -0.18
C HIS A 101 7.91 9.35 0.48
N ASP A 102 7.44 10.59 0.58
CA ASP A 102 8.17 11.69 1.24
C ASP A 102 8.46 11.36 2.71
N SER A 103 7.50 10.74 3.42
CA SER A 103 7.72 10.22 4.77
C SER A 103 8.78 9.10 4.79
N SER A 104 8.74 8.18 3.84
CA SER A 104 9.75 7.12 3.71
C SER A 104 11.14 7.66 3.41
N ASP A 105 11.24 8.69 2.56
CA ASP A 105 12.51 9.32 2.21
C ASP A 105 13.14 10.00 3.42
N LEU A 106 12.33 10.64 4.27
CA LEU A 106 12.82 11.18 5.53
C LEU A 106 13.39 10.08 6.43
N TRP A 107 12.76 8.91 6.50
CA TRP A 107 13.31 7.78 7.25
C TRP A 107 14.61 7.25 6.65
N ASN A 108 14.66 7.11 5.32
CA ASN A 108 15.87 6.66 4.62
C ASN A 108 17.04 7.64 4.79
N ILE A 109 16.76 8.96 4.72
CA ILE A 109 17.73 10.02 5.00
C ILE A 109 18.21 9.90 6.44
N GLU A 110 17.28 9.72 7.39
CA GLU A 110 17.61 9.58 8.81
C GLU A 110 18.61 8.45 9.04
N CYS A 111 18.35 7.29 8.44
CA CYS A 111 19.14 6.08 8.54
C CYS A 111 20.47 6.10 7.76
N ALA A 112 20.68 7.07 6.87
CA ALA A 112 21.96 7.28 6.22
C ALA A 112 23.00 7.97 7.11
N PHE A 113 22.57 8.58 8.23
CA PHE A 113 23.46 9.24 9.18
C PHE A 113 23.80 8.30 10.36
N ASP A 114 25.09 8.23 10.71
CA ASP A 114 25.54 7.52 11.91
C ASP A 114 25.32 8.40 13.15
N ARG A 115 24.10 8.36 13.69
CA ARG A 115 23.74 9.03 14.94
C ARG A 115 22.96 8.10 15.87
N ALA A 116 23.20 8.27 17.16
CA ALA A 116 22.61 7.42 18.19
C ALA A 116 21.09 7.60 18.35
N THR A 117 20.54 8.74 17.91
CA THR A 117 19.13 9.10 18.10
C THR A 117 18.61 9.97 16.97
N VAL A 118 17.37 9.74 16.58
CA VAL A 118 16.63 10.58 15.62
C VAL A 118 16.21 11.89 16.29
N PRO A 119 16.54 13.06 15.70
CA PRO A 119 16.08 14.34 16.23
C PRO A 119 14.54 14.45 16.25
N LEU A 120 13.96 14.99 17.33
CA LEU A 120 12.50 15.12 17.47
C LEU A 120 11.85 15.94 16.34
N ASN A 121 12.54 16.97 15.83
CA ASN A 121 12.05 17.74 14.68
C ASN A 121 11.99 16.88 13.41
N MET A 122 12.95 15.98 13.20
CA MET A 122 12.93 15.04 12.08
C MET A 122 11.75 14.07 12.18
N ALA A 123 11.55 13.50 13.37
CA ALA A 123 10.43 12.58 13.62
C ALA A 123 9.07 13.26 13.42
N LYS A 124 8.93 14.52 13.86
CA LYS A 124 7.73 15.33 13.61
C LYS A 124 7.51 15.61 12.12
N SER A 125 8.56 15.93 11.37
CA SER A 125 8.48 16.14 9.92
C SER A 125 8.06 14.86 9.18
N GLY A 126 8.65 13.72 9.54
CA GLY A 126 8.29 12.42 8.98
C GLY A 126 6.82 12.07 9.23
N ARG A 127 6.35 12.23 10.48
CA ARG A 127 4.94 12.05 10.83
C ARG A 127 4.02 13.01 10.07
N ALA A 128 4.41 14.27 9.93
CA ALA A 128 3.63 15.26 9.20
C ALA A 128 3.49 14.90 7.70
N ALA A 129 4.56 14.41 7.07
CA ALA A 129 4.52 13.91 5.69
C ALA A 129 3.55 12.71 5.57
N ALA A 130 3.60 11.74 6.48
CA ALA A 130 2.66 10.63 6.50
C ALA A 130 1.19 11.08 6.69
N LEU A 131 0.95 12.08 7.53
CA LEU A 131 -0.39 12.65 7.73
C LEU A 131 -0.92 13.38 6.50
N ALA A 132 -0.06 13.92 5.64
CA ALA A 132 -0.48 14.59 4.42
C ALA A 132 -1.20 13.64 3.43
N ALA A 133 -1.00 12.32 3.56
CA ALA A 133 -1.73 11.33 2.79
C ALA A 133 -3.22 11.19 3.18
N THR A 134 -3.64 11.70 4.35
CA THR A 134 -5.00 11.46 4.88
C THR A 134 -6.10 12.02 3.98
N ALA A 135 -6.03 13.32 3.67
CA ALA A 135 -7.03 13.99 2.84
C ALA A 135 -7.17 13.38 1.43
N PRO A 136 -6.09 13.08 0.68
CA PRO A 136 -6.21 12.41 -0.60
C PRO A 136 -6.74 10.97 -0.48
N LEU A 137 -6.37 10.19 0.55
CA LEU A 137 -6.93 8.85 0.78
C LEU A 137 -8.44 8.89 1.05
N ASP A 138 -8.89 9.82 1.89
CA ASP A 138 -10.31 9.98 2.21
C ASP A 138 -11.10 10.41 0.97
N THR A 139 -10.54 11.31 0.17
CA THR A 139 -11.16 11.75 -1.08
C THR A 139 -11.27 10.60 -2.09
N ALA A 140 -10.17 9.86 -2.30
CA ALA A 140 -10.18 8.69 -3.19
C ALA A 140 -11.19 7.63 -2.74
N ALA A 141 -11.28 7.37 -1.43
CA ALA A 141 -12.23 6.42 -0.87
C ALA A 141 -13.69 6.84 -1.10
N GLN A 142 -14.01 8.12 -0.92
CA GLN A 142 -15.36 8.65 -1.19
C GLN A 142 -15.73 8.52 -2.67
N MET A 143 -14.79 8.82 -3.57
CA MET A 143 -15.00 8.71 -5.01
C MET A 143 -15.17 7.24 -5.45
N LEU A 144 -14.40 6.32 -4.88
CA LEU A 144 -14.56 4.87 -5.13
C LEU A 144 -15.90 4.35 -4.60
N ALA A 145 -16.32 4.77 -3.40
CA ALA A 145 -17.62 4.39 -2.86
C ALA A 145 -18.78 4.89 -3.74
N ALA A 146 -18.66 6.09 -4.32
CA ALA A 146 -19.64 6.63 -5.26
C ALA A 146 -19.64 5.92 -6.63
N TRP A 147 -18.57 5.20 -6.99
CA TRP A 147 -18.53 4.36 -8.19
C TRP A 147 -19.19 3.00 -7.92
N GLY A 148 -18.90 2.37 -6.78
CA GLY A 148 -19.38 1.03 -6.46
C GLY A 148 -20.84 0.91 -5.98
N GLY A 149 -21.53 2.03 -5.73
CA GLY A 149 -22.92 2.09 -5.26
C GLY A 149 -23.90 2.56 -6.33
#